data_AF-F4FY32-F1
#
_entry.id   AF-F4FY32-F1
#
_cell.length_a   1.000
_cell.length_b   1.000
_cell.length_c   1.000
_cell.angle_alpha   90.00
_cell.angle_beta   90.00
_cell.angle_gamma   90.00
#
_symmetry.space_group_name_H-M   'P 1'
#
loop_
_entity.id
_entity.type
_entity.pdbx_description
1 polymer ?
#
loop_
_entity_poly.entity_id
_entity_poly.type
_entity_poly.pdbx_seq_one_letter_code
_entity_poly.pdbx_strand_id
1 'polypeptide(L)'
;MINSYTPNSSNPSFNDILDANLLKLRYEEYVSSLKKSNTKELMMTVKDFLSFVRNLRSSVSSSWLAKNLYDQEKIGRKIYFVLKVRYVILFFYRKIVEGLIVKLLSLIKSLLSQISLT
;
A
#
# COMPACT_ATOMS: atom_id res chain seq x y z
N MET A 1 -43.11 32.72 23.77
CA MET A 1 -43.61 31.99 22.58
C MET A 1 -42.47 31.14 22.06
N ILE A 2 -42.61 29.82 22.17
CA ILE A 2 -41.62 28.84 21.70
C ILE A 2 -41.89 28.63 20.22
N ASN A 3 -40.96 29.02 19.33
CA ASN A 3 -41.00 28.58 17.94
C ASN A 3 -39.96 27.48 17.75
N SER A 4 -40.52 26.31 17.47
CA SER A 4 -39.92 25.00 17.26
C SER A 4 -38.89 24.99 16.14
N TYR A 5 -37.67 24.53 16.45
CA TYR A 5 -36.73 24.02 15.45
C TYR A 5 -37.33 22.75 14.83
N THR A 6 -37.82 22.84 13.61
CA THR A 6 -38.11 21.68 12.76
C THR A 6 -36.80 21.16 12.19
N PRO A 7 -36.41 19.89 12.43
CA PRO A 7 -35.25 19.32 11.74
C PRO A 7 -35.65 19.08 10.29
N ASN A 8 -34.99 19.79 9.37
CA ASN A 8 -35.21 19.62 7.95
C ASN A 8 -34.57 18.28 7.54
N SER A 9 -35.34 17.19 7.59
CA SER A 9 -34.93 15.87 7.09
C SER A 9 -34.99 15.90 5.56
N SER A 10 -33.95 16.42 4.93
CA SER A 10 -33.75 16.29 3.49
C SER A 10 -33.60 14.81 3.14
N ASN A 11 -34.56 14.25 2.41
CA ASN A 11 -34.41 12.93 1.80
C ASN A 11 -33.15 12.95 0.93
N PRO A 12 -32.24 11.97 1.07
CA PRO A 12 -31.04 11.90 0.24
C PRO A 12 -31.44 11.80 -1.24
N SER A 13 -30.77 12.57 -2.10
CA SER A 13 -31.00 12.51 -3.54
C SER A 13 -30.56 11.14 -4.07
N PHE A 14 -31.19 10.66 -5.16
CA PHE A 14 -30.76 9.42 -5.83
C PHE A 14 -29.27 9.46 -6.20
N ASN A 15 -28.75 10.64 -6.57
CA ASN A 15 -27.33 10.83 -6.85
C ASN A 15 -26.46 10.62 -5.60
N ASP A 16 -26.89 11.11 -4.44
CA ASP A 16 -26.16 10.91 -3.17
C ASP A 16 -26.13 9.43 -2.77
N ILE A 17 -27.23 8.71 -3.03
CA ILE A 17 -27.33 7.26 -2.79
C ILE A 17 -26.42 6.49 -3.75
N LEU A 18 -26.38 6.89 -5.02
CA LEU A 18 -25.50 6.28 -6.02
C LEU A 18 -24.02 6.51 -5.67
N ASP A 19 -23.65 7.73 -5.29
CA ASP A 19 -22.29 8.07 -4.87
C ASP A 19 -21.85 7.30 -3.61
N ALA A 20 -22.74 7.18 -2.63
CA ALA A 20 -22.47 6.40 -1.42
C ALA A 20 -22.31 4.90 -1.72
N ASN A 21 -23.10 4.34 -2.65
CA ASN A 21 -22.97 2.95 -3.07
C ASN A 21 -21.68 2.70 -3.85
N LEU A 22 -21.29 3.62 -4.75
CA LEU A 22 -20.03 3.55 -5.47
C LEU A 22 -18.83 3.63 -4.51
N LEU A 23 -18.91 4.51 -3.51
CA LEU A 23 -17.90 4.62 -2.45
C LEU A 23 -17.75 3.31 -1.68
N LYS A 24 -18.88 2.74 -1.25
CA LYS A 24 -18.91 1.46 -0.52
C LYS A 24 -18.30 0.34 -1.35
N LEU A 25 -18.72 0.20 -2.60
CA LEU A 25 -18.22 -0.83 -3.52
C LEU A 25 -16.70 -0.71 -3.70
N ARG A 26 -16.19 0.51 -3.86
CA ARG A 26 -14.75 0.75 -3.98
C ARG A 26 -13.98 0.35 -2.71
N TYR A 27 -14.55 0.59 -1.53
CA TYR A 27 -13.96 0.12 -0.27
C TYR A 27 -13.98 -1.41 -0.16
N GLU A 28 -15.06 -2.07 -0.58
CA GLU A 28 -15.16 -3.54 -0.59
C GLU A 28 -14.15 -4.19 -1.56
N GLU A 29 -13.90 -3.56 -2.70
CA GLU A 29 -12.83 -3.95 -3.62
C GLU A 29 -11.46 -3.90 -2.93
N TYR A 30 -11.12 -2.80 -2.25
CA TYR A 30 -9.85 -2.71 -1.52
C TYR A 30 -9.74 -3.76 -0.42
N VAL A 31 -10.81 -4.01 0.34
CA VAL A 31 -10.81 -5.07 1.36
C VAL A 31 -10.51 -6.43 0.74
N SER A 32 -11.09 -6.72 -0.42
CA SER A 32 -10.89 -7.99 -1.14
C SER A 32 -9.47 -8.11 -1.70
N SER A 33 -8.96 -7.06 -2.34
CA SER A 33 -7.62 -7.02 -2.90
C SER A 33 -6.55 -7.12 -1.81
N LEU A 34 -6.68 -6.39 -0.70
CA LEU A 34 -5.72 -6.43 0.41
C LEU A 34 -5.59 -7.83 1.04
N LYS A 35 -6.65 -8.65 1.01
CA LYS A 35 -6.65 -10.01 1.58
C LYS A 35 -6.03 -11.06 0.65
N LYS A 36 -6.11 -10.89 -0.67
CA LYS A 36 -5.78 -11.94 -1.66
C LYS A 36 -4.52 -11.65 -2.48
N SER A 37 -3.92 -10.47 -2.34
CA SER A 37 -2.80 -10.06 -3.17
C SER A 37 -1.46 -10.71 -2.80
N ASN A 38 -0.69 -11.09 -3.83
CA ASN A 38 0.74 -11.33 -3.66
C ASN A 38 1.47 -10.00 -3.34
N THR A 39 2.77 -10.05 -2.99
CA THR A 39 3.50 -8.86 -2.50
C THR A 39 3.54 -7.70 -3.50
N LYS A 40 3.69 -7.98 -4.80
CA LYS A 40 3.74 -6.94 -5.84
C LYS A 40 2.36 -6.31 -6.03
N GLU A 41 1.33 -7.14 -6.13
CA GLU A 41 -0.06 -6.69 -6.19
C GLU A 41 -0.45 -5.89 -4.95
N LEU A 42 -0.06 -6.34 -3.76
CA LEU A 42 -0.35 -5.65 -2.51
C LEU A 42 0.26 -4.25 -2.51
N MET A 43 1.49 -4.11 -3.02
CA MET A 43 2.14 -2.80 -3.16
C MET A 43 1.38 -1.88 -4.11
N MET A 44 0.85 -2.40 -5.22
CA MET A 44 0.03 -1.64 -6.16
C MET A 44 -1.32 -1.25 -5.55
N THR A 45 -2.01 -2.20 -4.92
CA THR A 45 -3.29 -2.01 -4.21
C THR A 45 -3.16 -0.94 -3.13
N VAL A 46 -2.13 -1.00 -2.30
CA VAL A 46 -1.90 -0.01 -1.23
C VAL A 46 -1.59 1.36 -1.81
N LYS A 47 -0.83 1.44 -2.91
CA LYS A 47 -0.54 2.70 -3.59
C LYS A 47 -1.82 3.34 -4.15
N ASP A 48 -2.67 2.54 -4.79
CA ASP A 48 -3.95 2.99 -5.33
C ASP A 48 -4.90 3.46 -4.21
N PHE A 49 -5.04 2.65 -3.16
CA PHE A 49 -5.82 3.00 -1.96
C PHE A 49 -5.37 4.32 -1.33
N LEU A 50 -4.06 4.55 -1.19
CA LEU A 50 -3.53 5.80 -0.65
C LEU A 50 -3.91 7.01 -1.52
N SER A 51 -3.88 6.86 -2.85
CA SER A 51 -4.31 7.91 -3.78
C SER A 51 -5.80 8.20 -3.61
N PHE A 52 -6.61 7.14 -3.55
CA PHE A 52 -8.05 7.20 -3.37
C PHE A 52 -8.43 7.91 -2.05
N VAL A 53 -7.89 7.45 -0.92
CA VAL A 53 -8.17 8.04 0.41
C VAL A 53 -7.75 9.50 0.48
N ARG A 54 -6.61 9.85 -0.13
CA ARG A 54 -6.15 11.24 -0.16
C ARG A 54 -7.12 12.15 -0.93
N ASN A 55 -7.60 11.69 -2.09
CA ASN A 55 -8.56 12.44 -2.90
C ASN A 55 -9.92 12.54 -2.21
N LEU A 56 -10.37 11.47 -1.55
CA LEU A 56 -11.61 11.47 -0.79
C LEU A 56 -11.53 12.46 0.38
N ARG A 57 -10.39 12.49 1.10
CA ARG A 57 -10.20 13.40 2.24
C ARG A 57 -10.24 14.87 1.83
N SER A 58 -9.74 15.23 0.64
CA SER A 58 -9.84 16.61 0.14
C SER A 58 -11.26 17.05 -0.20
N SER A 59 -12.19 16.11 -0.36
CA SER A 59 -13.58 16.39 -0.75
C SER A 59 -14.56 16.33 0.42
N VAL A 60 -14.10 16.00 1.63
CA VAL A 60 -14.94 15.75 2.79
C VAL A 60 -14.87 16.92 3.78
N SER A 61 -16.03 17.42 4.20
CA SER A 61 -16.17 18.47 5.23
C SER A 61 -16.29 17.93 6.66
N SER A 62 -16.72 16.67 6.82
CA SER A 62 -16.91 16.05 8.14
C SER A 62 -15.57 15.79 8.85
N SER A 63 -15.40 16.33 10.06
CA SER A 63 -14.19 16.18 10.87
C SER A 63 -13.93 14.74 11.28
N TRP A 64 -14.99 14.00 11.64
CA TRP A 64 -14.89 12.57 11.97
C TRP A 64 -14.43 11.74 10.77
N LEU A 65 -15.02 11.98 9.59
CA LEU A 65 -14.67 11.25 8.39
C LEU A 65 -13.25 11.60 7.92
N ALA A 66 -12.87 12.87 7.98
CA ALA A 66 -11.51 13.32 7.68
C ALA A 66 -10.46 12.67 8.60
N LYS A 67 -10.76 12.53 9.91
CA LYS A 67 -9.90 11.83 10.86
C LYS A 67 -9.78 10.34 10.55
N ASN A 68 -10.89 9.67 10.25
CA ASN A 68 -10.89 8.26 9.86
C ASN A 68 -10.05 8.02 8.60
N LEU A 69 -10.22 8.86 7.57
CA LEU A 69 -9.43 8.80 6.34
C LEU A 69 -7.93 9.05 6.61
N TYR A 70 -7.60 9.97 7.52
CA TYR A 70 -6.22 10.20 7.92
C TYR A 70 -5.58 8.97 8.59
N ASP A 71 -6.31 8.30 9.49
CA ASP A 71 -5.80 7.09 10.15
C ASP A 71 -5.61 5.94 9.15
N GLN A 72 -6.52 5.79 8.19
CA GLN A 72 -6.36 4.87 7.07
C GLN A 72 -5.12 5.18 6.22
N GLU A 73 -4.91 6.45 5.87
CA GLU A 73 -3.75 6.91 5.11
C GLU A 73 -2.45 6.61 5.87
N LYS A 74 -2.42 6.88 7.19
CA LYS A 74 -1.27 6.63 8.06
C LYS A 74 -0.89 5.15 8.08
N ILE A 75 -1.87 4.25 8.20
CA ILE A 75 -1.61 2.80 8.16
C ILE A 75 -1.15 2.37 6.76
N GLY A 76 -1.83 2.84 5.70
CA GLY A 76 -1.46 2.52 4.32
C GLY A 76 -0.02 2.94 3.99
N ARG A 77 0.42 4.12 4.43
CA ARG A 77 1.80 4.60 4.23
C ARG A 77 2.82 3.70 4.92
N LYS A 78 2.52 3.21 6.13
CA LYS A 78 3.38 2.25 6.84
C LYS A 78 3.48 0.94 6.08
N ILE A 79 2.36 0.38 5.62
CA ILE A 79 2.35 -0.84 4.82
C ILE A 79 3.20 -0.66 3.55
N TYR A 80 2.98 0.42 2.82
CA TYR A 80 3.72 0.73 1.60
C TYR A 80 5.24 0.85 1.84
N PHE A 81 5.62 1.50 2.95
CA PHE A 81 7.02 1.65 3.34
C PHE A 81 7.67 0.29 3.64
N VAL A 82 7.01 -0.56 4.45
CA VAL A 82 7.50 -1.91 4.77
C VAL A 82 7.71 -2.74 3.50
N LEU A 83 6.75 -2.68 2.56
CA LEU A 83 6.87 -3.38 1.27
C LEU A 83 8.05 -2.86 0.45
N LYS A 84 8.30 -1.55 0.41
CA LYS A 84 9.50 -0.99 -0.24
C LYS A 84 10.79 -1.47 0.40
N VAL A 85 10.87 -1.42 1.73
CA VAL A 85 12.05 -1.84 2.49
C VAL A 85 12.37 -3.32 2.24
N ARG A 86 11.36 -4.20 2.13
CA ARG A 86 11.56 -5.61 1.77
C ARG A 86 12.37 -5.76 0.48
N TYR A 87 12.05 -5.00 -0.57
CA TYR A 87 12.78 -5.07 -1.84
C TYR A 87 14.23 -4.56 -1.70
N VAL A 88 14.45 -3.54 -0.88
CA VAL A 88 15.80 -3.05 -0.57
C VAL A 88 16.63 -4.13 0.14
N ILE A 89 16.06 -4.80 1.14
CA ILE A 89 16.73 -5.89 1.86
C ILE A 89 17.07 -7.04 0.90
N LEU A 90 16.11 -7.47 0.07
CA LEU A 90 16.34 -8.52 -0.94
C LEU A 90 17.43 -8.15 -1.95
N PHE A 91 17.50 -6.87 -2.33
CA PHE A 91 18.54 -6.38 -3.23
C PHE A 91 19.93 -6.50 -2.59
N PHE A 92 20.09 -6.05 -1.35
CA PHE A 92 21.36 -6.17 -0.63
C PHE A 92 21.76 -7.63 -0.42
N TYR A 93 20.81 -8.48 -0.01
CA TYR A 93 21.03 -9.91 0.13
C TYR A 93 21.60 -10.52 -1.16
N ARG A 94 20.95 -10.24 -2.30
CA ARG A 94 21.41 -10.73 -3.60
C ARG A 94 22.83 -10.26 -3.92
N LYS A 95 23.14 -8.99 -3.67
CA LYS A 95 24.48 -8.44 -3.92
C LYS A 95 25.58 -9.09 -3.07
N ILE A 96 25.28 -9.37 -1.80
CA ILE A 96 26.21 -10.07 -0.91
C ILE A 96 26.50 -11.47 -1.46
N VAL A 97 25.45 -12.24 -1.80
CA VAL A 97 25.60 -13.60 -2.34
C VAL A 97 26.38 -13.60 -3.66
N GLU A 98 26.07 -12.70 -4.59
CA GLU A 98 26.81 -12.53 -5.85
C GLU A 98 28.31 -12.28 -5.57
N GLY A 99 28.63 -11.39 -4.62
CA GLY A 99 30.02 -11.11 -4.25
C GLY A 99 30.74 -12.31 -3.65
N LEU A 100 30.07 -13.11 -2.81
CA LEU A 100 30.63 -14.33 -2.25
C LEU A 100 30.89 -15.39 -3.32
N ILE A 101 29.96 -15.57 -4.26
CA ILE A 101 30.12 -16.51 -5.39
C ILE A 101 31.33 -16.13 -6.23
N VAL A 102 31.49 -14.85 -6.56
CA VAL A 102 32.65 -14.37 -7.35
C VAL A 102 33.96 -14.65 -6.62
N LYS A 103 34.03 -14.37 -5.31
CA LYS A 103 35.22 -14.67 -4.50
C LYS A 103 35.53 -16.16 -4.48
N LEU A 104 34.53 -17.01 -4.26
CA LEU A 104 34.69 -18.45 -4.25
C LEU A 104 35.20 -18.98 -5.59
N LEU A 105 34.62 -18.51 -6.70
CA LEU A 105 35.09 -18.87 -8.05
C LEU A 105 36.53 -18.44 -8.28
N SER A 106 36.94 -17.26 -7.80
CA SER A 106 38.33 -16.81 -7.89
C SER A 106 39.28 -17.74 -7.14
N LEU A 107 38.93 -18.17 -5.93
CA LEU A 107 39.75 -19.09 -5.14
C LEU A 107 39.87 -20.47 -5.82
N ILE A 108 38.76 -21.00 -6.33
CA ILE A 108 38.75 -22.27 -7.07
C ILE A 108 39.65 -22.18 -8.31
N LYS A 109 39.52 -21.11 -9.10
CA LYS A 109 40.37 -20.89 -10.30
C LYS A 109 41.85 -20.76 -9.94
N SER A 110 42.17 -20.05 -8.87
CA SER A 110 43.54 -19.92 -8.37
C SER A 110 44.13 -21.29 -8.01
N LEU A 111 43.37 -22.11 -7.29
CA LEU A 111 43.81 -23.46 -6.92
C LEU A 111 44.02 -24.34 -8.16
N LEU A 112 43.07 -24.34 -9.10
CA LEU A 112 43.18 -25.11 -10.35
C LEU A 112 44.42 -24.70 -11.16
N SER A 113 44.74 -23.40 -11.21
CA SER A 113 45.93 -22.92 -11.92
C SER A 113 47.23 -23.44 -11.32
N GLN A 114 47.33 -23.50 -9.99
CA GLN A 114 48.51 -24.03 -9.30
C GLN A 114 48.67 -25.54 -9.52
N ILE A 115 47.57 -26.29 -9.47
CA ILE A 115 47.58 -27.73 -9.76
C ILE A 115 48.01 -27.98 -11.20
N SER A 116 47.56 -27.18 -12.17
CA SER A 116 47.91 -27.38 -13.58
C SER A 116 49.37 -27.05 -13.93
N LEU A 117 50.06 -26.29 -13.08
CA LEU A 117 51.47 -25.91 -13.24
C LEU A 117 52.43 -26.87 -12.54
N THR A 118 51.90 -27.83 -11.77
CA THR A 118 52.66 -28.90 -11.08
C THR A 118 52.55 -30.19 -11.89
#